data_AF-A0A2X2BHI8-F1
#
_entry.id   AF-A0A2X2BHI8-F1
#
_cell.length_a   1.000
_cell.length_b   1.000
_cell.length_c   1.000
_cell.angle_alpha   90.00
_cell.angle_beta   90.00
_cell.angle_gamma   90.00
#
_symmetry.space_group_name_H-M   'P 1'
#
loop_
_entity.id
_entity.type
_entity.pdbx_description
1 polymer ?
#
loop_
_entity_poly.entity_id
_entity_poly.type
_entity_poly.pdbx_seq_one_letter_code
_entity_poly.pdbx_strand_id
1 'polypeptide(L)'
;MDLALQTTQARLEVSRIKYNIKAPKEGICGCLWYEEPLNGIYGMIYIHRQKVQHKEASHIAIPIGKALKEIIDNSRDNVASPYIVHRLPTRIPNKVSKEVNHPTQVAPDYLSRAFSALRDRVGVASHLPLDERPTFHEIRALAAFMFKQRGFDPQARMAHSDAESTKIYTENHVQWVEVPHCEIA
;
A
#
# COMPACT_ATOMS: atom_id res chain seq x y z
N MET A 1 9.32 -4.24 0.54
CA MET A 1 9.03 -3.12 -0.38
C MET A 1 7.90 -3.48 -1.34
N ASP A 2 7.74 -4.76 -1.63
CA ASP A 2 6.93 -5.32 -2.71
C ASP A 2 5.47 -4.88 -2.63
N LEU A 3 4.89 -4.83 -1.43
CA LEU A 3 3.53 -4.31 -1.24
C LEU A 3 3.35 -2.88 -1.77
N ALA A 4 4.34 -1.99 -1.56
CA ALA A 4 4.28 -0.62 -2.05
C ALA A 4 4.47 -0.54 -3.57
N LEU A 5 5.36 -1.35 -4.13
CA LEU A 5 5.54 -1.48 -5.58
C LEU A 5 4.24 -1.94 -6.24
N GLN A 6 3.64 -2.99 -5.69
CA GLN A 6 2.50 -3.65 -6.29
C GLN A 6 1.17 -2.89 -6.12
N THR A 7 1.02 -2.11 -5.04
CA THR A 7 -0.15 -1.25 -4.80
C THR A 7 0.00 0.18 -5.32
N THR A 8 1.22 0.61 -5.67
CA THR A 8 1.60 2.01 -6.01
C THR A 8 1.27 3.05 -4.91
N GLN A 9 0.99 2.62 -3.67
CA GLN A 9 0.59 3.55 -2.61
C GLN A 9 1.78 4.08 -1.80
N ALA A 10 1.57 5.22 -1.15
CA ALA A 10 2.60 5.83 -0.33
C ALA A 10 2.74 5.15 1.03
N ARG A 11 3.85 5.47 1.72
CA ARG A 11 4.22 4.89 3.03
C ARG A 11 3.11 4.91 4.07
N LEU A 12 2.28 5.95 4.08
CA LEU A 12 1.21 6.13 5.06
C LEU A 12 0.12 5.10 4.85
N GLU A 13 -0.40 4.99 3.63
CA GLU A 13 -1.43 4.03 3.26
C GLU A 13 -0.93 2.59 3.43
N VAL A 14 0.27 2.28 2.92
CA VAL A 14 0.88 0.93 3.00
C VAL A 14 1.01 0.45 4.46
N SER A 15 1.41 1.35 5.37
CA SER A 15 1.53 1.03 6.80
C SER A 15 0.20 0.78 7.52
N ARG A 16 -0.92 1.13 6.89
CA ARG A 16 -2.27 1.05 7.47
C ARG A 16 -3.10 -0.10 6.90
N ILE A 17 -2.60 -0.81 5.89
CA ILE A 17 -3.34 -1.91 5.26
C ILE A 17 -3.44 -3.09 6.24
N LYS A 18 -4.67 -3.45 6.59
CA LYS A 18 -4.99 -4.62 7.41
C LYS A 18 -5.13 -5.89 6.58
N TYR A 19 -4.79 -7.03 7.17
CA TYR A 19 -4.98 -8.35 6.56
C TYR A 19 -6.44 -8.68 6.25
N ASN A 20 -7.37 -8.17 7.05
CA ASN A 20 -8.79 -8.44 6.88
C ASN A 20 -9.59 -7.25 7.40
N ILE A 21 -10.60 -6.84 6.64
CA ILE A 21 -11.62 -5.87 7.04
C ILE A 21 -12.99 -6.48 6.81
N LYS A 22 -13.95 -6.12 7.68
CA LYS A 22 -15.33 -6.60 7.55
C LYS A 22 -16.06 -5.98 6.36
N ALA A 23 -15.79 -4.71 6.10
CA ALA A 23 -16.39 -3.95 5.00
C ALA A 23 -15.52 -2.72 4.66
N PRO A 24 -15.56 -2.23 3.41
CA PRO A 24 -14.93 -0.98 3.01
C PRO A 24 -15.55 0.20 3.75
N LYS A 25 -14.74 0.97 4.46
CA LYS A 25 -15.18 2.13 5.26
C LYS A 25 -14.16 3.25 5.21
N GLU A 26 -14.66 4.48 5.31
CA GLU A 26 -13.81 5.65 5.42
C GLU A 26 -12.83 5.50 6.60
N GLY A 27 -11.57 5.83 6.34
CA GLY A 27 -10.50 5.77 7.35
C GLY A 27 -9.91 4.38 7.60
N ILE A 28 -10.49 3.33 6.99
CA ILE A 28 -10.00 1.95 7.11
C ILE A 28 -9.30 1.56 5.80
N CYS A 29 -8.08 1.02 5.93
CA CYS A 29 -7.36 0.40 4.82
C CYS A 29 -7.21 -1.10 5.10
N GLY A 30 -7.46 -1.97 4.12
CA GLY A 30 -7.28 -3.41 4.30
C GLY A 30 -7.92 -4.28 3.23
N CYS A 31 -7.69 -5.58 3.36
CA CYS A 31 -8.16 -6.59 2.42
C CYS A 31 -9.56 -7.09 2.76
N LEU A 32 -10.43 -7.14 1.76
CA LEU A 32 -11.66 -7.91 1.77
C LEU A 32 -11.45 -9.10 0.84
N TRP A 33 -11.55 -10.32 1.38
CA TRP A 33 -11.30 -11.54 0.62
C TRP A 33 -12.60 -12.11 0.08
N TYR A 34 -12.55 -12.68 -1.11
CA TYR A 34 -13.65 -13.48 -1.64
C TYR A 34 -13.61 -14.88 -1.04
N GLU A 35 -14.77 -15.55 -1.00
CA GLU A 35 -14.86 -16.94 -0.59
C GLU A 35 -14.09 -17.85 -1.56
N GLU A 36 -14.23 -17.57 -2.85
CA GLU A 36 -13.48 -18.23 -3.92
C GLU A 36 -12.89 -17.19 -4.89
N PRO A 37 -11.71 -17.45 -5.49
CA PRO A 37 -11.12 -16.51 -6.44
C PRO A 37 -11.98 -16.39 -7.70
N LEU A 38 -12.28 -15.15 -8.10
CA LEU A 38 -13.01 -14.86 -9.33
C LEU A 38 -12.01 -14.43 -10.42
N ASN A 39 -11.89 -15.21 -11.49
CA ASN A 39 -10.96 -14.92 -12.61
C ASN A 39 -9.51 -14.66 -12.14
N GLY A 40 -9.04 -15.39 -11.13
CA GLY A 40 -7.70 -15.21 -10.57
C GLY A 40 -7.56 -14.05 -9.57
N ILE A 41 -8.65 -13.36 -9.23
CA ILE A 41 -8.70 -12.33 -8.20
C ILE A 41 -9.22 -12.94 -6.90
N TYR A 42 -8.42 -12.84 -5.85
CA TYR A 42 -8.69 -13.43 -4.53
C TYR A 42 -9.46 -12.49 -3.59
N GLY A 43 -9.59 -11.22 -3.96
CA GLY A 43 -10.24 -10.19 -3.17
C GLY A 43 -9.82 -8.79 -3.58
N MET A 44 -10.11 -7.80 -2.74
CA MET A 44 -9.82 -6.40 -2.98
C MET A 44 -9.08 -5.78 -1.79
N ILE A 45 -8.09 -4.93 -2.06
CA ILE A 45 -7.52 -4.02 -1.06
C ILE A 45 -8.23 -2.69 -1.17
N TYR A 46 -8.83 -2.24 -0.08
CA TYR A 46 -9.44 -0.94 0.04
C TYR A 46 -8.47 0.03 0.73
N ILE A 47 -8.26 1.20 0.14
CA ILE A 47 -7.31 2.21 0.62
C ILE A 47 -7.96 3.58 0.66
N HIS A 48 -7.95 4.21 1.83
CA HIS A 48 -8.37 5.60 2.03
C HIS A 48 -7.14 6.52 2.15
N ARG A 49 -6.94 7.36 1.14
CA ARG A 49 -5.85 8.34 1.07
C ARG A 49 -6.17 9.61 1.87
N GLN A 50 -5.55 9.77 3.02
CA GLN A 50 -5.78 10.90 3.93
C GLN A 50 -5.43 12.26 3.29
N LYS A 51 -4.37 12.34 2.47
CA LYS A 51 -3.90 13.62 1.91
C LYS A 51 -4.82 14.22 0.85
N VAL A 52 -5.75 13.45 0.32
CA VAL A 52 -6.68 13.88 -0.73
C VAL A 52 -8.13 13.57 -0.37
N GLN A 53 -8.46 13.51 0.92
CA GLN A 53 -9.78 13.15 1.45
C GLN A 53 -10.96 13.86 0.75
N HIS A 54 -10.75 15.06 0.23
CA HIS A 54 -11.76 15.87 -0.48
C HIS A 54 -11.86 15.62 -2.00
N LYS A 55 -11.08 14.69 -2.57
CA LYS A 55 -11.11 14.34 -4.00
C LYS A 55 -11.76 12.98 -4.20
N GLU A 56 -12.44 12.77 -5.34
CA GLU A 56 -13.02 11.46 -5.70
C GLU A 56 -11.98 10.32 -5.68
N ALA A 57 -10.71 10.64 -5.97
CA ALA A 57 -9.56 9.73 -5.94
C ALA A 57 -9.06 9.33 -4.54
N SER A 58 -9.80 9.66 -3.47
CA SER A 58 -9.42 9.35 -2.09
C SER A 58 -9.65 7.90 -1.70
N HIS A 59 -10.62 7.24 -2.34
CA HIS A 59 -11.04 5.86 -2.06
C HIS A 59 -10.66 4.95 -3.22
N ILE A 60 -9.78 3.99 -2.97
CA ILE A 60 -9.25 3.11 -4.01
C ILE A 60 -9.50 1.66 -3.65
N ALA A 61 -9.96 0.89 -4.63
CA ALA A 61 -10.09 -0.55 -4.57
C ALA A 61 -9.09 -1.19 -5.53
N ILE A 62 -8.22 -2.06 -5.02
CA ILE A 62 -7.15 -2.71 -5.78
C ILE A 62 -7.42 -4.22 -5.84
N PRO A 63 -7.58 -4.82 -7.02
CA PRO A 63 -7.70 -6.27 -7.16
C PRO A 63 -6.47 -7.01 -6.64
N ILE A 64 -6.68 -7.99 -5.77
CA ILE A 64 -5.66 -8.91 -5.23
C ILE A 64 -5.52 -10.08 -6.19
N GLY A 65 -4.51 -10.03 -7.06
CA GLY A 65 -4.09 -11.19 -7.85
C GLY A 65 -3.12 -12.08 -7.09
N LYS A 66 -2.44 -12.93 -7.85
CA LYS A 66 -1.52 -13.93 -7.30
C LYS A 66 -0.32 -13.30 -6.61
N ALA A 67 0.36 -12.34 -7.25
CA ALA A 67 1.55 -11.69 -6.68
C ALA A 67 1.21 -10.90 -5.42
N LEU A 68 0.10 -10.14 -5.42
CA LEU A 68 -0.35 -9.49 -4.19
C LEU A 68 -0.67 -10.48 -3.08
N LYS A 69 -1.38 -11.57 -3.40
CA LYS A 69 -1.70 -12.59 -2.42
C LYS A 69 -0.42 -13.20 -1.81
N GLU A 70 0.56 -13.55 -2.64
CA GLU A 70 1.84 -14.09 -2.17
C GLU A 70 2.57 -13.10 -1.26
N ILE A 71 2.63 -11.81 -1.60
CA ILE A 71 3.21 -10.77 -0.76
C ILE A 71 2.52 -10.71 0.61
N ILE A 72 1.18 -10.79 0.63
CA ILE A 72 0.38 -10.71 1.85
C ILE A 72 0.53 -11.98 2.69
N ASP A 73 0.58 -13.15 2.07
CA ASP A 73 0.77 -14.40 2.81
C ASP A 73 2.19 -14.48 3.39
N ASN A 74 3.21 -14.10 2.62
CA ASN A 74 4.61 -14.09 3.03
C ASN A 74 4.91 -13.03 4.11
N SER A 75 4.06 -12.00 4.25
CA SER A 75 4.23 -11.03 5.32
C SER A 75 3.80 -11.57 6.69
N ARG A 76 3.06 -12.69 6.74
CA ARG A 76 2.64 -13.28 8.02
C ARG A 76 3.82 -13.98 8.68
N ASP A 77 4.17 -13.53 9.88
CA ASP A 77 5.21 -14.12 10.71
C ASP A 77 4.65 -14.49 12.10
N ASN A 78 5.53 -14.73 13.07
CA ASN A 78 5.16 -15.09 14.44
C ASN A 78 4.61 -13.90 15.27
N VAL A 79 4.46 -12.71 14.69
CA VAL A 79 3.91 -11.52 15.33
C VAL A 79 2.40 -11.44 15.04
N ALA A 80 1.60 -11.54 16.10
CA ALA A 80 0.16 -11.32 16.00
C ALA A 80 -0.14 -9.85 15.68
N SER A 81 -0.42 -9.57 14.41
CA SER A 81 -0.76 -8.23 13.92
C SER A 81 -1.97 -8.24 12.99
N PRO A 82 -2.86 -7.23 13.10
CA PRO A 82 -3.87 -7.02 12.09
C PRO A 82 -3.32 -6.37 10.81
N TYR A 83 -2.08 -5.84 10.80
CA TYR A 83 -1.50 -5.09 9.69
C TYR A 83 -0.55 -5.94 8.85
N ILE A 84 -0.57 -5.74 7.52
CA ILE A 84 0.31 -6.46 6.59
C ILE A 84 1.77 -6.06 6.86
N VAL A 85 2.03 -4.76 6.93
CA VAL A 85 3.35 -4.23 7.31
C VAL A 85 3.35 -3.96 8.81
N HIS A 86 4.05 -4.81 9.55
CA HIS A 86 4.05 -4.79 11.01
C HIS A 86 5.42 -5.12 11.59
N ARG A 87 5.59 -4.84 12.88
CA ARG A 87 6.78 -5.21 13.66
C ARG A 87 6.45 -5.19 15.15
N LEU A 88 7.25 -5.89 15.96
CA LEU A 88 7.30 -5.58 17.38
C LEU A 88 8.14 -4.30 17.61
N PRO A 89 7.63 -3.36 18.43
CA PRO A 89 8.41 -2.19 18.82
C PRO A 89 9.58 -2.65 19.71
N THR A 90 10.80 -2.24 19.36
CA THR A 90 11.98 -2.48 20.20
C THR A 90 11.99 -1.60 21.45
N ARG A 91 11.24 -0.49 21.41
CA ARG A 91 11.02 0.42 22.53
C ARG A 91 9.63 1.03 22.37
N ILE A 92 8.87 1.13 23.46
CA ILE A 92 7.59 1.85 23.48
C ILE A 92 7.92 3.34 23.39
N PRO A 93 7.51 4.05 22.32
CA PRO A 93 7.77 5.48 22.22
C PRO A 93 6.91 6.24 23.23
N ASN A 94 7.48 7.27 23.87
CA ASN A 94 6.72 8.18 24.75
C ASN A 94 5.63 8.96 23.98
N LYS A 95 5.79 9.11 22.66
CA LYS A 95 4.82 9.71 21.74
C LYS A 95 4.61 8.78 20.56
N VAL A 96 3.43 8.19 20.49
CA VAL A 96 2.97 7.43 19.33
C VAL A 96 2.32 8.43 18.36
N SER A 97 2.65 8.34 17.06
CA SER A 97 2.00 9.18 16.04
C SER A 97 0.48 8.99 16.09
N LYS A 98 -0.30 10.04 15.81
CA LYS A 98 -1.77 9.94 15.69
C LYS A 98 -2.22 8.90 14.67
N GLU A 99 -1.34 8.53 13.74
CA GLU A 99 -1.60 7.55 12.68
C GLU A 99 -1.39 6.08 13.10
N VAL A 100 -0.86 5.84 14.30
CA VAL A 100 -0.56 4.50 14.83
C VAL A 100 -1.61 4.13 15.87
N ASN A 101 -2.43 3.14 15.53
CA ASN A 101 -3.58 2.69 16.32
C ASN A 101 -3.35 1.31 16.96
N HIS A 102 -2.20 0.68 16.73
CA HIS A 102 -1.87 -0.63 17.28
C HIS A 102 -0.38 -0.73 17.60
N PRO A 103 0.04 -1.42 18.68
CA PRO A 103 1.45 -1.52 19.09
C PRO A 103 2.38 -2.05 18.00
N THR A 104 1.87 -2.94 17.15
CA THR A 104 2.65 -3.56 16.07
C THR A 104 2.59 -2.80 14.74
N GLN A 105 1.76 -1.76 14.64
CA GLN A 105 1.61 -1.00 13.40
C GLN A 105 2.88 -0.17 13.17
N VAL A 106 3.45 -0.28 11.97
CA VAL A 106 4.62 0.49 11.60
C VAL A 106 4.26 1.97 11.46
N ALA A 107 4.97 2.84 12.17
CA ALA A 107 4.84 4.28 11.94
C ALA A 107 5.38 4.65 10.55
N PRO A 108 4.72 5.55 9.80
CA PRO A 108 5.17 5.96 8.47
C PRO A 108 6.62 6.46 8.44
N ASP A 109 7.06 7.20 9.47
CA ASP A 109 8.43 7.74 9.55
C ASP A 109 9.46 6.68 9.90
N TYR A 110 9.03 5.60 10.55
CA TYR A 110 9.89 4.43 10.73
C TYR A 110 10.15 3.75 9.39
N LEU A 111 9.13 3.58 8.54
CA LEU A 111 9.27 2.93 7.24
C LEU A 111 10.30 3.67 6.36
N SER A 112 10.23 5.00 6.29
CA SER A 112 11.21 5.82 5.55
C SER A 112 12.63 5.65 6.09
N ARG A 113 12.83 5.73 7.41
CA ARG A 113 14.16 5.58 8.02
C ARG A 113 14.73 4.17 7.85
N ALA A 114 13.89 3.14 8.03
CA ALA A 114 14.28 1.76 7.86
C ALA A 114 14.70 1.47 6.41
N PHE A 115 14.00 2.05 5.43
CA PHE A 115 14.39 1.97 4.03
C PHE A 115 15.75 2.63 3.78
N SER A 116 15.98 3.86 4.23
CA SER A 116 17.27 4.55 4.04
C SER A 116 18.41 3.79 4.70
N ALA A 117 18.22 3.29 5.93
CA ALA A 117 19.21 2.47 6.61
C ALA A 117 19.51 1.16 5.86
N LEU A 118 18.48 0.51 5.29
CA LEU A 118 18.66 -0.68 4.47
C LEU A 118 19.44 -0.35 3.19
N ARG A 119 19.04 0.68 2.45
CA ARG A 119 19.70 1.19 1.23
C ARG A 119 21.19 1.42 1.47
N ASP A 120 21.51 2.16 2.54
CA ASP A 120 22.90 2.49 2.87
C ASP A 120 23.69 1.23 3.26
N ARG A 121 23.08 0.29 4.00
CA ARG A 121 23.70 -0.99 4.38
C ARG A 121 24.01 -1.88 3.19
N VAL A 122 23.15 -1.91 2.17
CA VAL A 122 23.37 -2.70 0.94
C VAL A 122 24.19 -1.96 -0.12
N GLY A 123 24.55 -0.70 0.14
CA GLY A 123 25.39 0.11 -0.76
C GLY A 123 24.68 0.65 -2.01
N VAL A 124 23.34 0.64 -2.05
CA VAL A 124 22.58 1.18 -3.19
C VAL A 124 22.78 2.70 -3.25
N ALA A 125 23.19 3.20 -4.42
CA ALA A 125 23.50 4.62 -4.65
C ALA A 125 24.57 5.18 -3.70
N SER A 126 25.48 4.34 -3.18
CA SER A 126 26.55 4.76 -2.27
C SER A 126 27.50 5.81 -2.87
N HIS A 127 27.64 5.81 -4.20
CA HIS A 127 28.42 6.78 -4.97
C HIS A 127 27.78 8.17 -5.03
N LEU A 128 26.50 8.30 -4.71
CA LEU A 128 25.80 9.59 -4.70
C LEU A 128 25.92 10.28 -3.32
N PRO A 129 25.92 11.63 -3.29
CA PRO A 129 25.69 12.42 -2.08
C PRO A 129 24.42 11.99 -1.34
N LEU A 130 24.40 12.13 -0.01
CA LEU A 130 23.34 11.58 0.85
C LEU A 130 21.94 12.09 0.49
N ASP A 131 21.84 13.35 0.09
CA ASP A 131 20.63 14.07 -0.31
C ASP A 131 20.13 13.69 -1.70
N GLU A 132 20.99 13.13 -2.55
CA GLU A 132 20.63 12.62 -3.88
C GLU A 132 20.24 11.13 -3.85
N ARG A 133 20.46 10.43 -2.73
CA ARG A 133 20.14 9.01 -2.64
C ARG A 133 18.63 8.79 -2.57
N PRO A 134 18.09 7.79 -3.30
CA PRO A 134 16.66 7.52 -3.34
C PRO A 134 16.13 7.20 -1.95
N THR A 135 14.95 7.72 -1.62
CA THR A 135 14.23 7.45 -0.39
C THR A 135 13.03 6.52 -0.66
N PHE A 136 12.21 6.29 0.35
CA PHE A 136 10.98 5.52 0.16
C PHE A 136 9.98 6.24 -0.76
N HIS A 137 10.07 7.57 -0.91
CA HIS A 137 9.15 8.33 -1.75
C HIS A 137 9.23 7.91 -3.22
N GLU A 138 10.42 7.57 -3.69
CA GLU A 138 10.72 7.19 -5.06
C GLU A 138 10.15 5.81 -5.44
N ILE A 139 9.81 4.97 -4.46
CA ILE A 139 9.20 3.65 -4.71
C ILE A 139 7.88 3.77 -5.48
N ARG A 140 7.09 4.82 -5.22
CA ARG A 140 5.84 5.05 -5.97
C ARG A 140 6.09 5.42 -7.42
N ALA A 141 7.11 6.24 -7.69
CA ALA A 141 7.51 6.60 -9.04
C ALA A 141 8.10 5.40 -9.79
N LEU A 142 8.91 4.59 -9.09
CA LEU A 142 9.45 3.33 -9.60
C LEU A 142 8.32 2.36 -9.97
N ALA A 143 7.33 2.19 -9.10
CA ALA A 143 6.17 1.34 -9.37
C ALA A 143 5.43 1.78 -10.64
N ALA A 144 5.13 3.08 -10.76
CA ALA A 144 4.49 3.65 -11.95
C ALA A 144 5.30 3.39 -13.23
N PHE A 145 6.62 3.54 -13.14
CA PHE A 145 7.52 3.23 -14.25
C PHE A 145 7.49 1.74 -14.64
N MET A 146 7.53 0.83 -13.67
CA MET A 146 7.47 -0.62 -13.91
C MET A 146 6.13 -1.04 -14.55
N PHE A 147 5.00 -0.47 -14.12
CA PHE A 147 3.72 -0.72 -14.76
C PHE A 147 3.67 -0.20 -16.20
N LYS A 148 4.22 1.00 -16.44
CA LYS A 148 4.33 1.58 -17.79
C LYS A 148 5.17 0.70 -18.71
N GLN A 149 6.29 0.15 -18.22
CA GLN A 149 7.13 -0.76 -19.00
C GLN A 149 6.40 -2.05 -19.43
N ARG A 150 5.40 -2.49 -18.64
CA ARG A 150 4.54 -3.64 -18.97
C ARG A 150 3.33 -3.27 -19.84
N GLY A 151 3.23 -2.02 -20.29
CA GLY A 151 2.14 -1.55 -21.15
C GLY A 151 0.85 -1.15 -20.42
N PHE A 152 0.88 -1.06 -19.08
CA PHE A 152 -0.26 -0.57 -18.31
C PHE A 152 -0.21 0.94 -18.12
N ASP A 153 -1.38 1.59 -18.09
CA ASP A 153 -1.46 3.00 -17.74
C ASP A 153 -1.20 3.20 -16.23
N PRO A 154 -0.09 3.86 -15.84
CA PRO A 154 0.19 4.13 -14.44
C PRO A 154 -0.82 5.10 -13.82
N GLN A 155 -1.47 5.99 -14.60
CA GLN A 155 -2.43 6.95 -14.06
C GLN A 155 -3.70 6.25 -13.58
N ALA A 156 -4.24 5.33 -14.38
CA ALA A 156 -5.34 4.45 -13.97
C ALA A 156 -4.99 3.69 -12.69
N ARG A 157 -3.79 3.12 -12.60
CA ARG A 157 -3.34 2.37 -11.40
C ARG A 157 -3.19 3.25 -10.16
N MET A 158 -2.81 4.51 -10.35
CA MET A 158 -2.70 5.49 -9.27
C MET A 158 -4.04 6.15 -8.93
N ALA A 159 -5.14 5.77 -9.59
CA ALA A 159 -6.46 6.36 -9.45
C ALA A 159 -6.43 7.89 -9.58
N HIS A 160 -5.73 8.41 -10.60
CA HIS A 160 -5.80 9.83 -10.91
C HIS A 160 -7.13 10.14 -11.61
N SER A 161 -7.71 11.31 -11.31
CA SER A 161 -9.07 11.69 -11.69
C SER A 161 -9.36 11.69 -13.20
N ASP A 162 -8.32 11.74 -14.02
CA ASP A 162 -8.43 11.88 -15.48
C ASP A 162 -8.34 10.53 -16.23
N ALA A 163 -8.10 9.42 -15.51
CA ALA A 163 -7.95 8.09 -16.10
C ALA A 163 -9.25 7.27 -16.04
N GLU A 164 -9.52 6.47 -17.09
CA GLU A 164 -10.65 5.54 -17.12
C GLU A 164 -10.59 4.58 -15.94
N SER A 165 -11.47 4.79 -14.96
CA SER A 165 -11.52 4.03 -13.73
C SER A 165 -12.97 3.70 -13.39
N THR A 166 -13.19 2.49 -12.87
CA THR A 166 -14.53 2.00 -12.60
C THR A 166 -14.95 2.47 -11.22
N LYS A 167 -16.01 3.29 -11.15
CA LYS A 167 -16.62 3.68 -9.88
C LYS A 167 -17.46 2.52 -9.35
N ILE A 168 -17.13 2.02 -8.17
CA ILE A 168 -17.93 1.00 -7.47
C ILE A 168 -18.63 1.64 -6.27
N TYR A 169 -19.93 1.37 -6.13
CA TYR A 169 -20.72 1.79 -4.98
C TYR A 169 -20.65 0.71 -3.92
N THR A 170 -20.24 1.09 -2.71
CA THR A 170 -20.26 0.19 -1.55
C THR A 170 -21.45 0.52 -0.64
N GLU A 171 -21.84 -0.42 0.22
CA GLU A 171 -23.02 -0.34 1.10
C GLU A 171 -23.09 0.94 1.97
N ASN A 172 -21.97 1.63 2.17
CA ASN A 172 -21.91 2.87 2.95
C ASN A 172 -22.08 4.15 2.10
N HIS A 173 -22.54 4.05 0.85
CA HIS A 173 -22.64 5.14 -0.13
C HIS A 173 -21.30 5.86 -0.44
N VAL A 174 -20.18 5.25 -0.03
CA VAL A 174 -18.85 5.71 -0.41
C VAL A 174 -18.53 5.20 -1.80
N GLN A 175 -18.19 6.11 -2.70
CA GLN A 175 -17.69 5.78 -4.03
C GLN A 175 -16.22 5.37 -3.92
N TRP A 176 -15.90 4.17 -4.42
CA TRP A 176 -14.53 3.70 -4.54
C TRP A 176 -14.15 3.64 -6.01
N VAL A 177 -12.89 3.96 -6.29
CA VAL A 177 -12.31 3.87 -7.61
C VAL A 177 -11.58 2.54 -7.70
N GLU A 178 -12.14 1.60 -8.46
CA GLU A 178 -11.47 0.36 -8.79
C GLU A 178 -10.41 0.62 -9.86
N VAL A 179 -9.18 0.21 -9.56
CA VAL A 179 -8.06 0.31 -10.50
C VAL A 179 -7.91 -0.99 -11.29
N PRO A 180 -7.44 -0.93 -12.55
CA PRO A 180 -7.21 -2.13 -13.34
C PRO A 180 -6.33 -3.15 -12.63
N HIS A 181 -6.66 -4.43 -12.77
CA HIS A 181 -5.81 -5.50 -12.29
C HIS A 181 -4.53 -5.58 -13.13
N CYS A 182 -3.38 -5.40 -12.47
CA CYS A 182 -2.07 -5.58 -13.07
C CYS A 182 -1.05 -5.94 -11.98
N GLU A 183 -0.06 -6.77 -12.33
CA GLU A 183 1.01 -7.18 -11.41
C GLU A 183 2.42 -7.03 -11.98
N ILE A 184 3.32 -6.65 -11.08
CA ILE A 184 4.77 -6.64 -11.30
C ILE A 184 5.27 -8.01 -10.82
N ALA A 185 5.82 -8.78 -11.77
CA ALA A 185 6.47 -10.07 -11.50
C ALA A 185 7.90 -9.88 -10.97
#